data_AF-X8DFT7-F1
#
_entry.id   AF-X8DFT7-F1
#
_cell.length_a   1.000
_cell.length_b   1.000
_cell.length_c   1.000
_cell.angle_alpha   90.00
_cell.angle_beta   90.00
_cell.angle_gamma   90.00
#
_symmetry.space_group_name_H-M   'P 1'
#
loop_
_entity.id
_entity.type
_entity.pdbx_description
1 polymer ?
#
loop_
_entity_poly.entity_id
_entity_poly.type
_entity_poly.pdbx_seq_one_letter_code
_entity_poly.pdbx_strand_id
1 'polypeptide(L)'
;MTRLAAATAAGLIVAVLPLCAPPRASAEPGFTPPDTSGCPYKVVTPPAVDTSEVPKAGGDPPAPLPVPAKPIGGEMLGRCDVITPDGAGPVPNDISAESWLIADLNTGNVVAAKDPHARHRPASVIKVLVAMEAINNLNLNQAVVGTQEDANSEGTRVGVDVGGTYTVRQLLTGLLMNSGNDAAHALAVQLGGMDETVAKINDMAQKLGARDTRAATPSGLDGPGMSTSAYDLGLFYKYAFADPTFADLVSAPKATFSRPPRQTR
;
A
#
# COMPACT_ATOMS: atom_id res chain seq x y z
N MET A 1 -35.57 47.31 59.45
CA MET A 1 -36.73 47.12 58.55
C MET A 1 -36.58 48.20 57.49
N THR A 2 -36.25 47.97 56.22
CA THR A 2 -36.80 47.01 55.24
C THR A 2 -35.78 46.95 54.09
N ARG A 3 -35.37 45.77 53.62
CA ARG A 3 -34.52 45.62 52.42
C ARG A 3 -35.43 45.49 51.19
N LEU A 4 -35.22 46.34 50.18
CA LEU A 4 -35.84 46.25 48.86
C LEU A 4 -35.15 45.14 48.04
N ALA A 5 -35.93 44.22 47.49
CA ALA A 5 -35.48 43.19 46.57
C ALA A 5 -35.44 43.72 45.14
N ALA A 6 -34.33 43.52 44.43
CA ALA A 6 -34.24 43.71 42.99
C ALA A 6 -34.15 42.32 42.34
N ALA A 7 -35.16 41.97 41.54
CA ALA A 7 -35.21 40.75 40.77
C ALA A 7 -34.41 40.94 39.47
N THR A 8 -33.35 40.16 39.28
CA THR A 8 -32.62 40.04 38.01
C THR A 8 -33.19 38.88 37.21
N ALA A 9 -33.79 39.19 36.06
CA ALA A 9 -34.22 38.18 35.08
C ALA A 9 -33.00 37.61 34.36
N ALA A 10 -32.76 36.30 34.50
CA ALA A 10 -31.74 35.58 33.74
C ALA A 10 -32.32 35.21 32.36
N GLY A 11 -31.84 35.88 31.31
CA GLY A 11 -32.08 35.49 29.92
C GLY A 11 -31.14 34.36 29.52
N LEU A 12 -31.70 33.20 29.20
CA LEU A 12 -30.95 32.05 28.66
C LEU A 12 -30.66 32.32 27.17
N ILE A 13 -29.40 32.60 26.82
CA ILE A 13 -28.95 32.63 25.43
C ILE A 13 -28.55 31.21 25.03
N VAL A 14 -29.37 30.56 24.22
CA VAL A 14 -29.02 29.28 23.57
C VAL A 14 -28.13 29.60 22.37
N ALA A 15 -26.82 29.38 22.51
CA ALA A 15 -25.88 29.46 21.40
C ALA A 15 -26.04 28.22 20.50
N VAL A 16 -26.63 28.41 19.33
CA VAL A 16 -26.64 27.39 18.26
C VAL A 16 -25.27 27.39 17.60
N LEU A 17 -24.43 26.41 17.94
CA LEU A 17 -23.18 26.15 17.25
C LEU A 17 -23.50 25.43 15.93
N PRO A 18 -23.02 25.91 14.76
CA PRO A 18 -23.22 25.22 13.51
C PRO A 18 -22.36 23.96 13.49
N LEU A 19 -22.97 22.80 13.25
CA LEU A 19 -22.23 21.57 12.94
C LEU A 19 -21.48 21.78 11.63
N CYS A 20 -20.16 21.99 11.70
CA CYS A 20 -19.29 21.86 10.54
C CYS A 20 -19.25 20.39 10.14
N ALA A 21 -19.93 20.02 9.05
CA ALA A 21 -19.73 18.74 8.41
C ALA A 21 -18.27 18.65 7.89
N PRO A 22 -17.63 17.47 7.94
CA PRO A 22 -16.29 17.31 7.38
C PRO A 22 -16.33 17.57 5.86
N PRO A 23 -15.22 18.07 5.27
CA PRO A 23 -15.15 18.26 3.83
C PRO A 23 -15.32 16.90 3.13
N ARG A 24 -16.31 16.81 2.23
CA ARG A 24 -16.40 15.71 1.27
C ARG A 24 -15.31 15.95 0.23
N ALA A 25 -14.43 14.99 0.04
CA ALA A 25 -13.59 14.94 -1.15
C ALA A 25 -14.53 14.75 -2.35
N SER A 26 -14.70 15.79 -3.17
CA SER A 26 -15.36 15.65 -4.46
C SER A 26 -14.36 15.01 -5.42
N ALA A 27 -14.78 13.95 -6.12
CA ALA A 27 -14.07 13.43 -7.27
C ALA A 27 -13.80 14.58 -8.27
N GLU A 28 -12.64 14.57 -8.91
CA GLU A 28 -12.32 15.51 -9.99
C GLU A 28 -13.43 15.44 -11.05
N PRO A 29 -14.02 16.57 -11.48
CA PRO A 29 -15.08 16.54 -12.47
C PRO A 29 -14.53 15.99 -13.81
N GLY A 30 -15.10 14.89 -14.30
CA GLY A 30 -14.91 14.43 -15.68
C GLY A 30 -14.10 13.15 -15.89
N PHE A 31 -13.69 12.43 -14.85
CA PHE A 31 -13.09 11.11 -15.04
C PHE A 31 -14.17 10.03 -15.11
N THR A 32 -14.48 9.58 -16.31
CA THR A 32 -15.24 8.33 -16.51
C THR A 32 -14.24 7.17 -16.38
N PRO A 33 -14.44 6.22 -15.43
CA PRO A 33 -13.58 5.06 -15.32
C PRO A 33 -13.52 4.30 -16.66
N PRO A 34 -12.35 3.84 -17.11
CA PRO A 34 -12.25 3.06 -18.34
C PRO A 34 -13.15 1.83 -18.30
N ASP A 35 -13.75 1.51 -19.45
CA ASP A 35 -14.50 0.27 -19.63
C ASP A 35 -13.53 -0.92 -19.57
N THR A 36 -13.76 -1.78 -18.59
CA THR A 36 -12.93 -2.93 -18.25
C THR A 36 -13.65 -4.25 -18.50
N SER A 37 -14.88 -4.21 -19.02
CA SER A 37 -15.74 -5.39 -19.29
C SER A 37 -15.07 -6.44 -20.18
N GLY A 38 -14.13 -6.04 -21.03
CA GLY A 38 -13.32 -6.90 -21.90
C GLY A 38 -12.10 -7.56 -21.26
N CYS A 39 -11.87 -7.42 -19.95
CA CYS A 39 -10.70 -7.95 -19.25
C CYS A 39 -9.34 -7.51 -19.84
N PRO A 40 -9.13 -6.21 -20.15
CA PRO A 40 -7.95 -5.76 -20.91
C PRO A 40 -6.62 -6.12 -20.24
N TYR A 41 -6.60 -6.23 -18.90
CA TYR A 41 -5.40 -6.45 -18.10
C TYR A 41 -5.31 -7.85 -17.48
N LYS A 42 -6.04 -8.83 -18.05
CA LYS A 42 -5.99 -10.22 -17.56
C LYS A 42 -4.60 -10.88 -17.70
N VAL A 43 -3.86 -10.50 -18.75
CA VAL A 43 -2.57 -11.13 -19.08
C VAL A 43 -1.40 -10.18 -18.83
N VAL A 44 -1.53 -8.91 -19.22
CA VAL A 44 -0.46 -7.91 -19.18
C VAL A 44 -0.90 -6.68 -18.40
N THR A 45 0.05 -5.95 -17.85
CA THR A 45 -0.20 -4.65 -17.23
C THR A 45 -0.53 -3.59 -18.30
N PRO A 46 -1.20 -2.48 -17.93
CA PRO A 46 -1.32 -1.32 -18.81
C PRO A 46 0.07 -0.85 -19.31
N PRO A 47 0.13 -0.19 -20.48
CA PRO A 47 1.37 0.40 -20.98
C PRO A 47 2.08 1.23 -19.89
N ALA A 48 3.40 1.14 -19.82
CA ALA A 48 4.17 1.96 -18.90
C ALA A 48 4.00 3.44 -19.26
N VAL A 49 3.89 4.29 -18.22
CA VAL A 49 3.78 5.74 -18.40
C VAL A 49 5.15 6.40 -18.61
N ASP A 50 6.24 5.68 -18.32
CA ASP A 50 7.62 6.11 -18.52
C ASP A 50 8.54 4.94 -18.92
N THR A 51 9.85 5.16 -18.92
CA THR A 51 10.87 4.17 -19.34
C THR A 51 11.38 3.26 -18.22
N SER A 52 10.88 3.38 -16.99
CA SER A 52 11.35 2.59 -15.83
C SER A 52 11.20 1.08 -16.02
N GLU A 53 10.23 0.68 -16.84
CA GLU A 53 9.90 -0.71 -17.18
C GLU A 53 10.76 -1.29 -18.31
N VAL A 54 11.63 -0.48 -18.92
CA VAL A 54 12.59 -0.93 -19.93
C VAL A 54 13.77 -1.61 -19.25
N PRO A 55 14.10 -2.88 -19.57
CA PRO A 55 15.25 -3.54 -18.98
C PRO A 55 16.56 -2.76 -19.20
N LYS A 56 17.32 -2.56 -18.11
CA LYS A 56 18.60 -1.82 -18.13
C LYS A 56 19.63 -2.36 -19.14
N ALA A 57 19.53 -3.64 -19.49
CA ALA A 57 20.42 -4.31 -20.45
C ALA A 57 19.93 -4.26 -21.92
N GLY A 58 18.84 -3.54 -22.23
CA GLY A 58 18.30 -3.45 -23.60
C GLY A 58 17.67 -4.75 -24.11
N GLY A 59 17.32 -5.69 -23.22
CA GLY A 59 16.59 -6.91 -23.55
C GLY A 59 15.07 -6.74 -23.46
N ASP A 60 14.33 -7.76 -23.88
CA ASP A 60 12.88 -7.80 -23.74
C ASP A 60 12.48 -7.95 -22.26
N PRO A 61 11.36 -7.32 -21.83
CA PRO A 61 10.82 -7.56 -20.50
C PRO A 61 10.48 -9.05 -20.32
N PRO A 62 10.51 -9.56 -19.07
CA PRO A 62 10.21 -10.96 -18.84
C PRO A 62 8.77 -11.29 -19.25
N ALA A 63 8.56 -12.50 -19.77
CA ALA A 63 7.24 -12.94 -20.21
C ALA A 63 6.20 -12.79 -19.08
N PRO A 64 4.93 -12.49 -19.42
CA PRO A 64 3.87 -12.38 -18.43
C PRO A 64 3.70 -13.67 -17.61
N LEU A 65 3.26 -13.54 -16.37
CA LEU A 65 2.94 -14.70 -15.54
C LEU A 65 1.81 -15.53 -16.21
N PRO A 66 1.81 -16.86 -16.06
CA PRO A 66 0.70 -17.66 -16.55
C PRO A 66 -0.60 -17.25 -15.84
N VAL A 67 -1.71 -17.20 -16.58
CA VAL A 67 -3.03 -17.00 -15.98
C VAL A 67 -3.53 -18.37 -15.47
N PRO A 68 -3.90 -18.51 -14.18
CA PRO A 68 -4.45 -19.75 -13.67
C PRO A 68 -5.68 -20.22 -14.47
N ALA A 69 -5.78 -21.53 -14.73
CA ALA A 69 -6.92 -22.10 -15.47
C ALA A 69 -8.25 -21.93 -14.71
N LYS A 70 -8.18 -21.87 -13.37
CA LYS A 70 -9.28 -21.50 -12.49
C LYS A 70 -8.87 -20.27 -11.68
N PRO A 71 -9.72 -19.23 -11.60
CA PRO A 71 -9.43 -18.05 -10.80
C PRO A 71 -9.20 -18.42 -9.34
N ILE A 72 -8.18 -17.83 -8.72
CA ILE A 72 -7.92 -18.05 -7.29
C ILE A 72 -9.04 -17.37 -6.49
N GLY A 73 -9.57 -18.04 -5.46
CA GLY A 73 -10.68 -17.50 -4.66
C GLY A 73 -12.09 -17.70 -5.25
N GLY A 74 -12.21 -18.29 -6.45
CA GLY A 74 -13.48 -18.78 -7.00
C GLY A 74 -13.88 -18.19 -8.35
N GLU A 75 -14.74 -18.90 -9.07
CA GLU A 75 -15.11 -18.58 -10.47
C GLU A 75 -15.65 -17.16 -10.68
N MET A 76 -16.37 -16.61 -9.70
CA MET A 76 -16.88 -15.25 -9.76
C MET A 76 -15.76 -14.21 -9.87
N LEU A 77 -14.62 -14.44 -9.21
CA LEU A 77 -13.48 -13.52 -9.20
C LEU A 77 -12.69 -13.54 -10.52
N GLY A 78 -12.94 -14.50 -11.40
CA GLY A 78 -12.38 -14.51 -12.76
C GLY A 78 -13.09 -13.59 -13.75
N ARG A 79 -14.19 -12.96 -13.34
CA ARG A 79 -14.97 -12.04 -14.17
C ARG A 79 -14.33 -10.66 -14.17
N CYS A 80 -14.72 -9.87 -15.16
CA CYS A 80 -14.32 -8.48 -15.27
C CYS A 80 -15.51 -7.56 -15.06
N ASP A 81 -15.23 -6.28 -14.89
CA ASP A 81 -16.14 -5.29 -14.33
C ASP A 81 -16.55 -5.61 -12.87
N VAL A 82 -17.55 -4.91 -12.36
CA VAL A 82 -18.02 -5.00 -10.98
C VAL A 82 -18.65 -6.37 -10.67
N ILE A 83 -18.17 -6.98 -9.59
CA ILE A 83 -18.64 -8.24 -9.02
C ILE A 83 -19.23 -7.96 -7.64
N THR A 84 -20.52 -8.26 -7.48
CA THR A 84 -21.25 -8.16 -6.21
C THR A 84 -22.14 -9.38 -6.00
N PRO A 85 -22.50 -9.72 -4.75
CA PRO A 85 -23.46 -10.78 -4.48
C PRO A 85 -24.87 -10.39 -4.95
N ASP A 86 -25.70 -11.41 -5.23
CA ASP A 86 -27.09 -11.20 -5.62
C ASP A 86 -27.86 -10.39 -4.55
N GLY A 87 -28.61 -9.38 -5.00
CA GLY A 87 -29.37 -8.50 -4.12
C GLY A 87 -28.54 -7.42 -3.41
N ALA A 88 -27.24 -7.28 -3.73
CA ALA A 88 -26.47 -6.13 -3.30
C ALA A 88 -27.05 -4.82 -3.85
N GLY A 89 -26.96 -3.74 -3.07
CA GLY A 89 -27.25 -2.39 -3.55
C GLY A 89 -26.25 -1.92 -4.61
N PRO A 90 -26.51 -0.78 -5.27
CA PRO A 90 -25.59 -0.25 -6.27
C PRO A 90 -24.22 0.08 -5.65
N VAL A 91 -23.15 -0.24 -6.38
CA VAL A 91 -21.79 0.21 -6.05
C VAL A 91 -21.68 1.72 -6.31
N PRO A 92 -20.95 2.50 -5.49
CA PRO A 92 -20.74 3.92 -5.74
C PRO A 92 -20.17 4.17 -7.14
N ASN A 93 -20.76 5.12 -7.87
CA ASN A 93 -20.42 5.44 -9.25
C ASN A 93 -19.29 6.47 -9.38
N ASP A 94 -18.74 6.93 -8.25
CA ASP A 94 -17.63 7.88 -8.13
C ASP A 94 -16.28 7.19 -7.87
N ILE A 95 -16.21 5.86 -8.02
CA ILE A 95 -14.96 5.09 -7.91
C ILE A 95 -14.26 5.08 -9.28
N SER A 96 -13.14 5.81 -9.36
CA SER A 96 -12.29 5.87 -10.55
C SER A 96 -11.36 4.67 -10.73
N ALA A 97 -11.19 3.83 -9.71
CA ALA A 97 -10.28 2.69 -9.78
C ALA A 97 -10.74 1.68 -10.86
N GLU A 98 -9.79 1.30 -11.72
CA GLU A 98 -9.98 0.25 -12.73
C GLU A 98 -10.13 -1.13 -12.06
N SER A 99 -9.36 -1.40 -11.02
CA SER A 99 -9.41 -2.64 -10.25
C SER A 99 -9.46 -2.33 -8.74
N TRP A 100 -10.32 -3.04 -8.00
CA TRP A 100 -10.44 -2.92 -6.54
C TRP A 100 -11.01 -4.19 -5.91
N LEU A 101 -10.78 -4.35 -4.60
CA LEU A 101 -11.25 -5.46 -3.79
C LEU A 101 -11.74 -4.95 -2.43
N ILE A 102 -12.89 -5.43 -1.98
CA ILE A 102 -13.37 -5.29 -0.60
C ILE A 102 -13.47 -6.70 -0.01
N ALA A 103 -12.71 -6.97 1.04
CA ALA A 103 -12.69 -8.27 1.69
C ALA A 103 -12.68 -8.14 3.22
N ASP A 104 -13.23 -9.14 3.90
CA ASP A 104 -13.19 -9.25 5.35
C ASP A 104 -11.84 -9.85 5.78
N LEU A 105 -11.08 -9.14 6.61
CA LEU A 105 -9.74 -9.56 7.03
C LEU A 105 -9.74 -10.83 7.91
N ASN A 106 -10.79 -11.06 8.68
CA ASN A 106 -10.87 -12.20 9.61
C ASN A 106 -11.15 -13.50 8.86
N THR A 107 -12.13 -13.47 7.96
CA THR A 107 -12.63 -14.64 7.22
C THR A 107 -11.92 -14.84 5.89
N GLY A 108 -11.43 -13.75 5.27
CA GLY A 108 -10.92 -13.75 3.90
C GLY A 108 -12.02 -13.70 2.84
N ASN A 109 -13.29 -13.55 3.21
CA ASN A 109 -14.39 -13.49 2.25
C ASN A 109 -14.31 -12.18 1.45
N VAL A 110 -14.35 -12.31 0.13
CA VAL A 110 -14.49 -11.16 -0.77
C VAL A 110 -15.97 -10.74 -0.78
N VAL A 111 -16.23 -9.49 -0.41
CA VAL A 111 -17.56 -8.89 -0.34
C VAL A 111 -17.98 -8.33 -1.69
N ALA A 112 -17.07 -7.60 -2.34
CA ALA A 112 -17.27 -7.04 -3.67
C ALA A 112 -15.91 -6.81 -4.31
N ALA A 113 -15.88 -6.77 -5.64
CA ALA A 113 -14.67 -6.50 -6.40
C ALA A 113 -14.97 -5.79 -7.72
N LYS A 114 -13.94 -5.25 -8.35
CA LYS A 114 -13.92 -4.96 -9.79
C LYS A 114 -12.58 -5.44 -10.33
N ASP A 115 -12.62 -6.27 -11.36
CA ASP A 115 -11.43 -6.87 -11.97
C ASP A 115 -10.38 -7.36 -10.95
N PRO A 116 -10.74 -8.22 -9.98
CA PRO A 116 -9.84 -8.53 -8.85
C PRO A 116 -8.54 -9.20 -9.29
N HIS A 117 -8.53 -9.88 -10.44
CA HIS A 117 -7.34 -10.51 -11.05
C HIS A 117 -6.73 -9.71 -12.22
N ALA A 118 -7.18 -8.47 -12.46
CA ALA A 118 -6.49 -7.60 -13.42
C ALA A 118 -5.09 -7.26 -12.91
N ARG A 119 -4.11 -7.32 -13.83
CA ARG A 119 -2.71 -7.05 -13.53
C ARG A 119 -2.42 -5.57 -13.66
N HIS A 120 -2.03 -4.95 -12.55
CA HIS A 120 -1.58 -3.57 -12.50
C HIS A 120 -0.23 -3.47 -11.80
N ARG A 121 0.46 -2.32 -11.95
CA ARG A 121 1.66 -2.03 -11.17
C ARG A 121 1.22 -1.57 -9.77
N PRO A 122 1.80 -2.10 -8.69
CA PRO A 122 1.37 -1.78 -7.33
C PRO A 122 1.78 -0.38 -6.87
N ALA A 123 2.83 0.19 -7.47
CA ALA A 123 3.60 1.25 -6.81
C ALA A 123 3.93 0.85 -5.35
N SER A 124 3.89 1.81 -4.43
CA SER A 124 4.36 1.62 -3.05
C SER A 124 3.53 0.67 -2.18
N VAL A 125 2.33 0.25 -2.58
CA VAL A 125 1.52 -0.68 -1.76
C VAL A 125 2.16 -2.08 -1.68
N ILE A 126 3.10 -2.41 -2.57
CA ILE A 126 3.86 -3.68 -2.51
C ILE A 126 4.87 -3.73 -1.35
N LYS A 127 5.18 -2.58 -0.71
CA LYS A 127 6.10 -2.52 0.43
C LYS A 127 5.67 -3.41 1.60
N VAL A 128 4.39 -3.82 1.64
CA VAL A 128 3.89 -4.84 2.57
C VAL A 128 4.75 -6.12 2.54
N LEU A 129 5.23 -6.56 1.37
CA LEU A 129 6.02 -7.78 1.26
C LEU A 129 7.40 -7.65 1.92
N VAL A 130 8.14 -6.57 1.62
CA VAL A 130 9.45 -6.34 2.27
C VAL A 130 9.29 -6.04 3.76
N ALA A 131 8.19 -5.39 4.16
CA ALA A 131 7.87 -5.19 5.57
C ALA A 131 7.68 -6.53 6.30
N MET A 132 6.92 -7.45 5.71
CA MET A 132 6.69 -8.77 6.30
C MET A 132 7.95 -9.64 6.28
N GLU A 133 8.78 -9.59 5.23
CA GLU A 133 10.09 -10.26 5.24
C GLU A 133 10.98 -9.74 6.37
N ALA A 134 11.02 -8.43 6.59
CA ALA A 134 11.79 -7.84 7.68
C ALA A 134 11.22 -8.22 9.07
N ILE A 135 9.89 -8.16 9.26
CA ILE A 135 9.24 -8.55 10.52
C ILE A 135 9.52 -10.03 10.85
N ASN A 136 9.47 -10.91 9.85
CA ASN A 136 9.62 -12.35 10.05
C ASN A 136 11.07 -12.79 10.28
N ASN A 137 12.04 -12.09 9.71
CA ASN A 137 13.42 -12.58 9.63
C ASN A 137 14.45 -11.72 10.38
N LEU A 138 14.11 -10.49 10.76
CA LEU A 138 15.05 -9.58 11.41
C LEU A 138 14.67 -9.31 12.87
N ASN A 139 15.67 -9.06 13.71
CA ASN A 139 15.43 -8.56 15.05
C ASN A 139 15.02 -7.08 14.96
N LEU A 140 13.81 -6.74 15.41
CA LEU A 140 13.26 -5.38 15.36
C LEU A 140 14.12 -4.32 16.06
N ASN A 141 14.93 -4.72 17.05
CA ASN A 141 15.83 -3.84 17.79
C ASN A 141 17.26 -3.82 17.23
N GLN A 142 17.56 -4.60 16.20
CA GLN A 142 18.87 -4.60 15.53
C GLN A 142 19.16 -3.21 14.97
N ALA A 143 20.36 -2.71 15.27
CA ALA A 143 20.88 -1.47 14.71
C ALA A 143 21.34 -1.70 13.26
N VAL A 144 20.94 -0.78 12.39
CA VAL A 144 21.27 -0.71 10.96
C VAL A 144 21.89 0.65 10.71
N VAL A 145 23.12 0.65 10.20
CA VAL A 145 23.83 1.88 9.84
C VAL A 145 23.39 2.30 8.45
N GLY A 146 22.95 3.56 8.31
CA GLY A 146 22.57 4.11 7.00
C GLY A 146 23.78 4.25 6.07
N THR A 147 23.54 4.02 4.79
CA THR A 147 24.55 4.06 3.73
C THR A 147 24.29 5.19 2.73
N GLN A 148 25.27 5.45 1.87
CA GLN A 148 25.09 6.44 0.79
C GLN A 148 24.11 5.92 -0.26
N GLU A 149 24.07 4.61 -0.48
CA GLU A 149 23.14 3.92 -1.36
C GLU A 149 21.69 4.09 -0.88
N ASP A 150 21.42 3.94 0.41
CA ASP A 150 20.10 4.23 0.99
C ASP A 150 19.68 5.67 0.68
N ALA A 151 20.56 6.63 0.98
CA ALA A 151 20.33 8.05 0.77
C ALA A 151 20.11 8.42 -0.71
N ASN A 152 20.68 7.65 -1.63
CA ASN A 152 20.55 7.83 -3.08
C ASN A 152 19.25 7.22 -3.66
N SER A 153 18.41 6.58 -2.84
CA SER A 153 17.14 6.03 -3.31
C SER A 153 16.27 7.10 -3.97
N GLU A 154 15.71 6.77 -5.12
CA GLU A 154 14.78 7.65 -5.86
C GLU A 154 13.42 7.74 -5.15
N GLY A 155 12.66 8.80 -5.43
CA GLY A 155 11.33 9.00 -4.86
C GLY A 155 11.32 9.43 -3.39
N THR A 156 10.27 9.05 -2.67
CA THR A 156 10.07 9.45 -1.27
C THR A 156 11.13 8.82 -0.37
N ARG A 157 11.69 9.63 0.55
CA ARG A 157 12.71 9.22 1.51
C ARG A 157 12.36 9.71 2.91
N VAL A 158 12.71 8.95 3.94
CA VAL A 158 12.53 9.34 5.35
C VAL A 158 13.79 9.91 6.00
N GLY A 159 14.92 9.84 5.31
CA GLY A 159 16.20 10.37 5.74
C GLY A 159 17.13 9.31 6.32
N VAL A 160 17.07 8.07 5.82
CA VAL A 160 18.15 7.10 6.04
C VAL A 160 19.38 7.58 5.29
N ASP A 161 20.45 7.84 6.02
CA ASP A 161 21.66 8.51 5.52
C ASP A 161 22.90 8.09 6.30
N VAL A 162 24.07 8.34 5.71
CA VAL A 162 25.40 8.04 6.25
C VAL A 162 25.59 8.70 7.63
N GLY A 163 26.09 7.91 8.58
CA GLY A 163 26.29 8.35 9.96
C GLY A 163 25.01 8.29 10.81
N GLY A 164 23.86 7.93 10.22
CA GLY A 164 22.67 7.56 10.95
C GLY A 164 22.71 6.09 11.41
N THR A 165 22.10 5.81 12.56
CA THR A 165 21.86 4.45 13.04
C THR A 165 20.39 4.30 13.40
N TYR A 166 19.75 3.29 12.81
CA TYR A 166 18.31 3.07 12.89
C TYR A 166 18.05 1.65 13.37
N THR A 167 17.03 1.46 14.18
CA THR A 167 16.53 0.11 14.43
C THR A 167 15.73 -0.40 13.22
N VAL A 168 15.66 -1.71 13.02
CA VAL A 168 14.75 -2.32 12.02
C VAL A 168 13.31 -1.81 12.21
N ARG A 169 12.84 -1.67 13.45
CA ARG A 169 11.53 -1.07 13.75
C ARG A 169 11.40 0.36 13.23
N GLN A 170 12.41 1.22 13.41
CA GLN A 170 12.38 2.58 12.87
C GLN A 170 12.34 2.58 11.34
N LEU A 171 13.13 1.72 10.69
CA LEU A 171 13.09 1.57 9.23
C LEU A 171 11.71 1.13 8.75
N LEU A 172 11.09 0.14 9.41
CA LEU A 172 9.71 -0.28 9.14
C LEU A 172 8.69 0.85 9.35
N THR A 173 8.85 1.66 10.39
CA THR A 173 8.03 2.87 10.61
C THR A 173 8.15 3.83 9.42
N GLY A 174 9.37 4.15 8.98
CA GLY A 174 9.59 5.04 7.85
C GLY A 174 9.06 4.48 6.53
N LEU A 175 9.23 3.17 6.31
CA LEU A 175 8.72 2.42 5.18
C LEU A 175 7.19 2.52 5.08
N LEU A 176 6.48 2.25 6.18
CA LEU A 176 5.01 2.09 6.17
C LEU A 176 4.26 3.41 6.38
N MET A 177 4.81 4.35 7.17
CA MET A 177 4.11 5.61 7.47
C MET A 177 4.36 6.71 6.42
N ASN A 178 5.50 6.71 5.74
CA ASN A 178 5.86 7.74 4.77
C ASN A 178 6.45 7.15 3.47
N SER A 179 6.23 5.86 3.21
CA SER A 179 6.65 5.20 1.97
C SER A 179 8.15 5.38 1.63
N GLY A 180 9.01 5.44 2.64
CA GLY A 180 10.45 5.69 2.45
C GLY A 180 11.13 4.61 1.60
N ASN A 181 11.61 4.96 0.42
CA ASN A 181 12.35 4.07 -0.47
C ASN A 181 13.76 3.79 0.04
N ASP A 182 14.36 4.76 0.72
CA ASP A 182 15.61 4.62 1.47
C ASP A 182 15.50 3.60 2.60
N ALA A 183 14.37 3.59 3.33
CA ALA A 183 14.09 2.54 4.30
C ALA A 183 13.86 1.17 3.65
N ALA A 184 13.20 1.10 2.50
CA ALA A 184 13.02 -0.13 1.75
C ALA A 184 14.38 -0.73 1.30
N HIS A 185 15.28 0.12 0.80
CA HIS A 185 16.64 -0.28 0.42
C HIS A 185 17.43 -0.78 1.62
N ALA A 186 17.44 -0.03 2.74
CA ALA A 186 18.15 -0.41 3.95
C ALA A 186 17.69 -1.77 4.50
N LEU A 187 16.36 -2.02 4.51
CA LEU A 187 15.80 -3.31 4.91
C LEU A 187 16.19 -4.44 3.95
N ALA A 188 16.16 -4.19 2.64
CA ALA A 188 16.59 -5.17 1.64
C ALA A 188 18.06 -5.57 1.80
N VAL A 189 18.94 -4.63 2.12
CA VAL A 189 20.35 -4.94 2.45
C VAL A 189 20.44 -5.89 3.64
N GLN A 190 19.66 -5.66 4.71
CA GLN A 190 19.63 -6.55 5.88
C GLN A 190 19.02 -7.92 5.57
N LEU A 191 18.16 -8.02 4.57
CA LEU A 191 17.55 -9.27 4.11
C LEU A 191 18.44 -10.06 3.13
N GLY A 192 19.68 -9.65 2.90
CA GLY A 192 20.64 -10.35 2.04
C GLY A 192 20.98 -9.63 0.73
N GLY A 193 20.56 -8.36 0.59
CA GLY A 193 20.75 -7.57 -0.61
C GLY A 193 19.50 -7.50 -1.50
N MET A 194 19.57 -6.69 -2.55
CA MET A 194 18.41 -6.39 -3.40
C MET A 194 17.88 -7.64 -4.13
N ASP A 195 18.76 -8.40 -4.79
CA ASP A 195 18.35 -9.58 -5.57
C ASP A 195 17.75 -10.67 -4.68
N GLU A 196 18.39 -10.94 -3.54
CA GLU A 196 17.90 -11.91 -2.55
C GLU A 196 16.55 -11.46 -1.96
N THR A 197 16.40 -10.17 -1.67
CA THR A 197 15.14 -9.62 -1.16
C THR A 197 14.03 -9.74 -2.19
N VAL A 198 14.31 -9.44 -3.46
CA VAL A 198 13.36 -9.61 -4.56
C VAL A 198 12.96 -11.09 -4.71
N ALA A 199 13.91 -12.02 -4.58
CA ALA A 199 13.60 -13.45 -4.58
C ALA A 199 12.68 -13.84 -3.41
N LYS A 200 12.98 -13.38 -2.19
CA LYS A 200 12.19 -13.64 -0.98
C LYS A 200 10.76 -13.09 -1.07
N ILE A 201 10.57 -11.83 -1.46
CA ILE A 201 9.22 -11.26 -1.57
C ILE A 201 8.38 -11.96 -2.65
N ASN A 202 9.00 -12.41 -3.74
CA ASN A 202 8.30 -13.20 -4.76
C ASN A 202 7.97 -14.63 -4.28
N ASP A 203 8.87 -15.26 -3.51
CA ASP A 203 8.61 -16.55 -2.86
C ASP A 203 7.47 -16.44 -1.82
N MET A 204 7.45 -15.37 -1.01
CA MET A 204 6.33 -15.06 -0.13
C MET A 204 5.02 -14.90 -0.91
N ALA A 205 5.02 -14.13 -2.01
CA ALA A 205 3.84 -13.98 -2.86
C ALA A 205 3.32 -15.33 -3.36
N GLN A 206 4.22 -16.20 -3.84
CA GLN A 206 3.85 -17.55 -4.30
C GLN A 206 3.28 -18.42 -3.18
N LYS A 207 3.88 -18.39 -1.99
CA LYS A 207 3.42 -19.13 -0.80
C LYS A 207 2.04 -18.68 -0.33
N LEU A 208 1.72 -17.40 -0.48
CA LEU A 208 0.40 -16.83 -0.17
C LEU A 208 -0.63 -17.13 -1.27
N GLY A 209 -0.22 -17.70 -2.41
CA GLY A 209 -1.10 -18.01 -3.53
C GLY A 209 -1.35 -16.85 -4.48
N ALA A 210 -0.55 -15.78 -4.40
CA ALA A 210 -0.63 -14.62 -5.26
C ALA A 210 -0.02 -14.94 -6.63
N ARG A 211 -0.89 -15.22 -7.63
CA ARG A 211 -0.48 -15.72 -8.95
C ARG A 211 -0.38 -14.64 -10.02
N ASP A 212 -0.80 -13.42 -9.72
CA ASP A 212 -0.70 -12.26 -10.60
C ASP A 212 0.47 -11.35 -10.22
N THR A 213 1.16 -11.68 -9.12
CA THR A 213 2.24 -10.87 -8.57
C THR A 213 3.61 -11.32 -9.02
N ARG A 214 4.34 -10.38 -9.63
CA ARG A 214 5.80 -10.39 -9.77
C ARG A 214 6.30 -9.05 -9.25
N ALA A 215 7.01 -9.06 -8.13
CA ALA A 215 7.67 -7.86 -7.64
C ALA A 215 9.03 -7.70 -8.34
N ALA A 216 9.26 -6.57 -9.00
CA ALA A 216 10.56 -6.24 -9.61
C ALA A 216 11.50 -5.50 -8.64
N THR A 217 10.94 -4.76 -7.68
CA THR A 217 11.68 -4.02 -6.66
C THR A 217 11.00 -4.13 -5.29
N PRO A 218 11.73 -4.02 -4.17
CA PRO A 218 11.15 -4.03 -2.82
C PRO A 218 10.30 -2.79 -2.51
N SER A 219 10.62 -1.65 -3.12
CA SER A 219 9.96 -0.36 -2.85
C SER A 219 8.67 -0.16 -3.64
N GLY A 220 8.48 -0.92 -4.72
CA GLY A 220 7.43 -0.66 -5.70
C GLY A 220 7.77 0.41 -6.72
N LEU A 221 9.04 0.81 -6.81
CA LEU A 221 9.53 1.46 -8.02
C LEU A 221 9.31 0.51 -9.20
N ASP A 222 8.86 1.07 -10.31
CA ASP A 222 8.60 0.34 -11.53
C ASP A 222 9.88 -0.36 -12.03
N GLY A 223 9.69 -1.50 -12.67
CA GLY A 223 10.78 -2.34 -13.10
C GLY A 223 10.26 -3.52 -13.91
N PRO A 224 11.05 -4.04 -14.86
CA PRO A 224 10.54 -4.91 -15.92
C PRO A 224 9.70 -6.09 -15.42
N GLY A 225 8.44 -6.10 -15.84
CA GLY A 225 7.50 -7.16 -15.51
C GLY A 225 6.89 -7.07 -14.12
N MET A 226 7.03 -5.92 -13.44
CA MET A 226 6.31 -5.61 -12.20
C MET A 226 4.81 -5.75 -12.43
N SER A 227 4.17 -6.60 -11.62
CA SER A 227 2.71 -6.76 -11.64
C SER A 227 2.21 -7.22 -10.28
N THR A 228 0.94 -6.92 -10.01
CA THR A 228 0.11 -7.53 -8.97
C THR A 228 -1.35 -7.40 -9.37
N SER A 229 -2.27 -7.90 -8.55
CA SER A 229 -3.71 -7.69 -8.69
C SER A 229 -4.34 -7.21 -7.39
N ALA A 230 -5.54 -6.63 -7.44
CA ALA A 230 -6.25 -6.22 -6.22
C ALA A 230 -6.51 -7.43 -5.30
N TYR A 231 -6.75 -8.61 -5.88
CA TYR A 231 -6.88 -9.86 -5.14
C TYR A 231 -5.59 -10.24 -4.40
N ASP A 232 -4.44 -10.22 -5.11
CA ASP A 232 -3.15 -10.57 -4.54
C ASP A 232 -2.74 -9.60 -3.42
N LEU A 233 -2.97 -8.29 -3.62
CA LEU A 233 -2.79 -7.29 -2.55
C LEU A 233 -3.68 -7.60 -1.34
N GLY A 234 -4.93 -8.03 -1.55
CA GLY A 234 -5.81 -8.50 -0.49
C GLY A 234 -5.21 -9.65 0.32
N LEU A 235 -4.56 -10.62 -0.35
CA LEU A 235 -3.85 -11.72 0.33
C LEU A 235 -2.70 -11.20 1.19
N PHE A 236 -1.89 -10.28 0.66
CA PHE A 236 -0.72 -9.74 1.36
C PHE A 236 -1.13 -8.95 2.59
N TYR A 237 -2.10 -8.06 2.46
CA TYR A 237 -2.56 -7.24 3.58
C TYR A 237 -3.34 -8.07 4.60
N LYS A 238 -4.10 -9.09 4.19
CA LYS A 238 -4.70 -10.05 5.14
C LYS A 238 -3.63 -10.79 5.94
N TYR A 239 -2.56 -11.25 5.29
CA TYR A 239 -1.43 -11.89 5.97
C TYR A 239 -0.72 -10.92 6.92
N ALA A 240 -0.46 -9.70 6.47
CA ALA A 240 0.23 -8.69 7.25
C ALA A 240 -0.58 -8.22 8.48
N PHE A 241 -1.89 -7.98 8.33
CA PHE A 241 -2.75 -7.58 9.45
C PHE A 241 -2.95 -8.67 10.51
N ALA A 242 -2.62 -9.93 10.22
CA ALA A 242 -2.59 -10.98 11.22
C ALA A 242 -1.38 -10.87 12.17
N ASP A 243 -0.35 -10.11 11.79
CA ASP A 243 0.79 -9.82 12.65
C ASP A 243 0.57 -8.50 13.44
N PRO A 244 0.61 -8.54 14.78
CA PRO A 244 0.36 -7.35 15.60
C PRO A 244 1.42 -6.27 15.41
N THR A 245 2.67 -6.63 15.08
CA THR A 245 3.72 -5.64 14.80
C THR A 245 3.37 -4.81 13.57
N PHE A 246 2.91 -5.44 12.50
CA PHE A 246 2.49 -4.74 11.30
C PHE A 246 1.28 -3.84 11.59
N ALA A 247 0.26 -4.38 12.28
CA ALA A 247 -0.95 -3.64 12.66
C ALA A 247 -0.62 -2.39 13.51
N ASP A 248 0.29 -2.52 14.49
CA ASP A 248 0.75 -1.41 15.33
C ASP A 248 1.47 -0.33 14.52
N LEU A 249 2.31 -0.73 13.55
CA LEU A 249 3.06 0.21 12.71
C LEU A 249 2.15 1.04 11.80
N VAL A 250 1.16 0.42 11.16
CA VAL A 250 0.26 1.11 10.20
C VAL A 250 -0.86 1.90 10.88
N SER A 251 -1.18 1.60 12.14
CA SER A 251 -2.19 2.33 12.91
C SER A 251 -1.64 3.55 13.66
N ALA A 252 -0.31 3.70 13.74
CA ALA A 252 0.33 4.80 14.42
C ALA A 252 0.00 6.15 13.74
N PRO A 253 -0.61 7.13 14.43
CA PRO A 253 -0.95 8.41 13.82
C PRO A 253 0.27 9.32 13.62
N LYS A 254 1.33 9.11 14.42
CA LYS A 254 2.58 9.86 14.40
C LYS A 254 3.71 8.96 14.87
N ALA A 255 4.91 9.19 14.34
CA ALA A 255 6.13 8.61 14.86
C ALA A 255 7.30 9.59 14.73
N THR A 256 8.27 9.47 15.62
CA THR A 256 9.51 10.24 15.54
C THR A 256 10.57 9.42 14.81
N PHE A 257 11.14 10.00 13.76
CA PHE A 257 12.22 9.40 12.98
C PHE A 257 13.45 10.31 13.07
N SER A 258 14.52 9.81 13.69
CA SER A 258 15.74 10.58 13.92
C SER A 258 16.58 10.61 12.65
N ARG A 259 16.78 11.80 12.08
CA ARG A 259 17.70 12.02 10.95
C ARG A 259 19.07 12.47 11.48
N PRO A 260 20.18 11.96 10.94
CA PRO A 260 21.50 12.51 11.26
C PRO A 260 21.58 13.99 10.89
N PRO A 261 22.43 14.77 11.57
CA PRO A 261 22.71 16.16 11.19
C PRO A 261 23.17 16.22 9.74
N ARG A 262 22.72 17.23 8.99
CA ARG A 262 23.24 17.47 7.64
C ARG A 262 24.75 17.70 7.74
N GLN A 263 25.54 16.84 7.10
CA GLN A 263 26.96 17.13 6.90
C GLN A 263 27.04 18.29 5.90
N THR A 264 27.41 19.48 6.39
CA THR A 264 27.74 20.61 5.53
C THR A 264 29.02 20.23 4.78
N ARG A 265 28.94 20.08 3.46
CA ARG A 265 30.12 20.04 2.59
C ARG A 265 30.73 21.43 2.50
#